data_AF-A0A353Q7G2-F1
#
_entry.id   AF-A0A353Q7G2-F1
#
_cell.length_a   1.000
_cell.length_b   1.000
_cell.length_c   1.000
_cell.angle_alpha   90.00
_cell.angle_beta   90.00
_cell.angle_gamma   90.00
#
_symmetry.space_group_name_H-M   'P 1'
#
loop_
_entity.id
_entity.type
_entity.pdbx_description
1 polymer ?
#
loop_
_entity_poly.entity_id
_entity_poly.type
_entity_poly.pdbx_seq_one_letter_code
_entity_poly.pdbx_strand_id
1 'polypeptide(L)'
;MGRRIYISIDNVNWAVRDKLHLEALAFNMLIKKSYTSSVLVNASIRRCKDEFKIGTTRMSRIMKNGLSYGLLKRSSNNIIAQKVRDKGCNVTLVFEDRFYSLKEVIKMIQESILLNHVRKQSFLVDAVKKAREPKNSRERVYGRRVLDRMPHIKEAFEGLSNKRIMNITNTKRYTAKKLIKSLVSKGKVLMNHIIVDTEIRPERFSTDAARFDRLNGNVGYLLFDAKRNMIVCQLANSYKYNCDEIRFK
;
A
#
# COMPACT_ATOMS: atom_id res chain seq x y z
N MET A 1 -19.01 -0.07 -18.07
CA MET A 1 -18.34 -1.18 -17.34
C MET A 1 -16.85 -0.88 -17.27
N GLY A 2 -16.24 -0.86 -16.08
CA GLY A 2 -14.86 -0.39 -15.90
C GLY A 2 -13.78 -1.35 -16.44
N ARG A 3 -12.62 -0.81 -16.84
CA ARG A 3 -11.48 -1.58 -17.36
C ARG A 3 -10.62 -2.11 -16.21
N ARG A 4 -10.30 -3.41 -16.24
CA ARG A 4 -9.42 -4.06 -15.26
C ARG A 4 -8.04 -4.28 -15.85
N ILE A 5 -7.00 -3.84 -15.14
CA ILE A 5 -5.60 -4.07 -15.53
C ILE A 5 -4.90 -4.80 -14.39
N TYR A 6 -4.24 -5.91 -14.73
CA TYR A 6 -3.47 -6.72 -13.78
C TYR A 6 -2.00 -6.31 -13.83
N ILE A 7 -1.41 -6.15 -12.65
CA ILE A 7 0.00 -5.80 -12.48
C ILE A 7 0.67 -6.72 -11.46
N SER A 8 1.87 -7.21 -11.77
CA SER A 8 2.66 -8.01 -10.82
C SER A 8 3.03 -7.18 -9.59
N ILE A 9 2.88 -7.78 -8.40
CA ILE A 9 3.35 -7.18 -7.14
C ILE A 9 4.84 -6.85 -7.19
N ASP A 10 5.64 -7.66 -7.88
CA ASP A 10 7.08 -7.44 -7.95
C ASP A 10 7.40 -6.20 -8.78
N ASN A 11 6.73 -6.02 -9.92
CA ASN A 11 6.84 -4.79 -10.70
C ASN A 11 6.42 -3.56 -9.88
N VAL A 12 5.37 -3.67 -9.07
CA VAL A 12 4.97 -2.58 -8.17
C VAL A 12 6.03 -2.32 -7.10
N ASN A 13 6.61 -3.35 -6.49
CA ASN A 13 7.66 -3.22 -5.47
C ASN A 13 8.90 -2.51 -6.02
N TRP A 14 9.34 -2.89 -7.22
CA TRP A 14 10.45 -2.22 -7.91
C TRP A 14 10.11 -0.77 -8.22
N ALA A 15 8.94 -0.53 -8.81
CA ALA A 15 8.53 0.80 -9.19
C ALA A 15 8.38 1.74 -7.99
N VAL A 16 7.83 1.29 -6.86
CA VAL A 16 7.64 2.15 -5.69
C VAL A 16 8.96 2.62 -5.07
N ARG A 17 10.04 1.82 -5.18
CA ARG A 17 11.37 2.21 -4.66
C ARG A 17 12.01 3.36 -5.46
N ASP A 18 11.67 3.49 -6.74
CA ASP A 18 12.20 4.53 -7.62
C ASP A 18 11.06 5.41 -8.19
N LYS A 19 11.04 6.69 -7.81
CA LYS A 19 10.02 7.65 -8.27
C LYS A 19 9.95 7.74 -9.80
N LEU A 20 11.06 7.62 -10.51
CA LEU A 20 11.09 7.68 -11.97
C LEU A 20 10.45 6.43 -12.59
N HIS A 21 10.73 5.26 -12.03
CA HIS A 21 10.10 4.01 -12.41
C HIS A 21 8.59 4.05 -12.10
N LEU A 22 8.18 4.56 -10.94
CA LEU A 22 6.76 4.70 -10.58
C LEU A 22 5.98 5.58 -11.57
N GLU A 23 6.55 6.71 -12.00
CA GLU A 23 5.93 7.57 -13.01
C GLU A 23 5.83 6.86 -14.37
N ALA A 24 6.88 6.17 -14.80
CA ALA A 24 6.89 5.40 -16.04
C ALA A 24 5.85 4.27 -16.03
N LEU A 25 5.73 3.57 -14.90
CA LEU A 25 4.74 2.51 -14.71
C LEU A 25 3.31 3.06 -14.74
N ALA A 26 3.07 4.18 -14.05
CA ALA A 26 1.78 4.85 -14.07
C ALA A 26 1.41 5.31 -15.49
N PHE A 27 2.38 5.79 -16.27
CA PHE A 27 2.14 6.16 -17.66
C PHE A 27 1.86 4.95 -18.56
N ASN A 28 2.55 3.81 -18.38
CA ASN A 28 2.19 2.56 -19.03
C ASN A 28 0.73 2.18 -18.72
N MET A 29 0.30 2.31 -17.46
CA MET A 29 -1.07 2.00 -17.06
C MET A 29 -2.08 2.94 -17.72
N LEU A 30 -1.75 4.23 -17.88
CA LEU A 30 -2.59 5.20 -18.59
C LEU A 30 -2.78 4.81 -20.06
N ILE A 31 -1.72 4.45 -20.78
CA ILE A 31 -1.83 3.96 -22.17
C ILE A 31 -2.71 2.71 -22.21
N LYS A 32 -2.47 1.75 -21.32
CA LYS A 32 -3.27 0.53 -21.23
C LYS A 32 -4.71 0.80 -20.86
N LYS A 33 -5.02 1.85 -20.11
CA LYS A 33 -6.39 2.26 -19.80
C LYS A 33 -7.05 2.85 -21.04
N SER A 34 -6.37 3.76 -21.73
CA SER A 34 -6.92 4.52 -22.85
C SER A 34 -7.05 3.70 -24.15
N TYR A 35 -6.18 2.72 -24.36
CA TYR A 35 -6.08 2.00 -25.63
C TYR A 35 -6.24 0.49 -25.46
N THR A 36 -7.22 -0.11 -26.14
CA THR A 36 -7.42 -1.57 -26.17
C THR A 36 -6.19 -2.31 -26.67
N SER A 37 -5.56 -1.80 -27.73
CA SER A 37 -4.32 -2.33 -28.30
C SER A 37 -3.08 -2.13 -27.41
N SER A 38 -3.16 -1.32 -26.34
CA SER A 38 -1.99 -0.82 -25.61
C SER A 38 -0.98 -0.05 -26.48
N VAL A 39 -1.41 0.49 -27.62
CA VAL A 39 -0.57 1.24 -28.56
C VAL A 39 -1.05 2.68 -28.65
N LEU A 40 -0.13 3.62 -28.45
CA LEU A 40 -0.31 5.03 -28.74
C LEU A 40 0.32 5.34 -30.10
N VAL A 41 -0.51 5.70 -31.07
CA VAL A 41 -0.08 6.02 -32.45
C VAL A 41 0.48 7.44 -32.51
N ASN A 42 1.47 7.71 -33.36
CA ASN A 42 2.07 9.05 -33.56
C ASN A 42 2.44 9.73 -32.24
N ALA A 43 3.13 8.98 -31.38
CA ALA A 43 3.40 9.32 -30.01
C ALA A 43 4.56 10.30 -29.86
N SER A 44 4.35 11.54 -30.30
CA SER A 44 5.25 12.66 -30.01
C SER A 44 5.07 13.14 -28.57
N ILE A 45 6.09 13.78 -28.00
CA ILE A 45 6.00 14.37 -26.65
C ILE A 45 4.82 15.35 -26.55
N ARG A 46 4.60 16.16 -27.60
CA ARG A 46 3.49 17.11 -27.68
C ARG A 46 2.14 16.40 -27.57
N ARG A 47 1.91 15.37 -28.39
CA ARG A 47 0.67 14.58 -28.33
C ARG A 47 0.47 13.95 -26.95
N CYS A 48 1.49 13.26 -26.43
CA CYS A 48 1.40 12.61 -25.13
C CYS A 48 1.10 13.61 -24.00
N LYS A 49 1.72 14.80 -24.04
CA LYS A 49 1.44 15.88 -23.09
C LYS A 49 -0.02 16.31 -23.16
N ASP A 50 -0.52 16.59 -24.36
CA ASP A 50 -1.85 17.17 -24.55
C ASP A 50 -2.95 16.15 -24.22
N GLU A 51 -2.71 14.87 -24.50
CA GLU A 51 -3.65 13.78 -24.25
C GLU A 51 -3.71 13.38 -22.77
N PHE A 52 -2.54 13.19 -22.12
CA PHE A 52 -2.47 12.74 -20.72
C PHE A 52 -2.37 13.90 -19.71
N LYS A 53 -2.38 15.15 -20.19
CA LYS A 53 -2.27 16.38 -19.39
C LYS A 53 -1.03 16.39 -18.50
N ILE A 54 0.12 16.03 -19.06
CA ILE A 54 1.41 15.97 -18.36
C ILE A 54 2.37 16.98 -18.97
N GLY A 55 2.96 17.86 -18.16
CA GLY A 55 3.90 18.89 -18.63
C GLY A 55 5.06 18.34 -19.46
N THR A 56 5.52 19.12 -20.45
CA THR A 56 6.46 18.69 -21.51
C THR A 56 7.72 18.02 -20.94
N THR A 57 8.42 18.68 -20.01
CA THR A 57 9.65 18.17 -19.41
C THR A 57 9.45 16.85 -18.67
N ARG A 58 8.32 16.74 -17.95
CA ARG A 58 7.97 15.52 -17.21
C ARG A 58 7.61 14.40 -18.17
N MET A 59 6.88 14.69 -19.25
CA MET A 59 6.56 13.71 -20.29
C MET A 59 7.82 13.18 -20.98
N SER A 60 8.77 14.04 -21.36
CA SER A 60 10.05 13.61 -21.93
C SER A 60 10.82 12.67 -21.00
N ARG A 61 10.85 13.00 -19.70
CA ARG A 61 11.49 12.16 -18.68
C ARG A 61 10.80 10.80 -18.52
N ILE A 62 9.47 10.80 -18.41
CA ILE A 62 8.65 9.58 -18.32
C ILE A 62 8.87 8.69 -19.54
N MET A 63 8.91 9.28 -20.72
CA MET A 63 9.15 8.59 -21.97
C MET A 63 10.52 7.93 -22.03
N LYS A 64 11.58 8.68 -21.74
CA LYS A 64 12.96 8.17 -21.68
C LYS A 64 13.07 7.01 -20.69
N ASN A 65 12.57 7.18 -19.48
CA ASN A 65 12.64 6.19 -18.42
C ASN A 65 11.77 4.96 -18.72
N GLY A 66 10.56 5.16 -19.27
CA GLY A 66 9.68 4.05 -19.65
C GLY A 66 10.30 3.14 -20.70
N LEU A 67 11.04 3.70 -21.67
CA LEU A 67 11.83 2.91 -22.62
C LEU A 67 12.99 2.20 -21.92
N SER A 68 13.74 2.90 -21.08
CA SER A 68 14.90 2.34 -20.35
C SER A 68 14.53 1.19 -19.40
N TYR A 69 13.39 1.28 -18.71
CA TYR A 69 12.92 0.24 -17.79
C TYR A 69 12.16 -0.89 -18.51
N GLY A 70 12.06 -0.86 -19.85
CA GLY A 70 11.31 -1.87 -20.62
C GLY A 70 9.79 -1.81 -20.42
N LEU A 71 9.26 -0.73 -19.86
CA LEU A 71 7.81 -0.52 -19.68
C LEU A 71 7.17 -0.02 -20.98
N LEU A 72 7.94 0.64 -21.84
CA LEU A 72 7.49 1.12 -23.14
C LEU A 72 8.41 0.53 -24.21
N LYS A 73 7.86 0.25 -25.39
CA LYS A 73 8.64 -0.07 -26.58
C LYS A 73 8.31 0.94 -27.67
N ARG A 74 9.33 1.48 -28.33
CA ARG A 74 9.17 2.32 -29.52
C ARG A 74 9.11 1.41 -30.75
N SER A 75 8.13 1.67 -31.62
CA SER A 75 8.04 1.04 -32.94
C SER A 75 7.63 2.11 -33.94
N SER A 76 8.58 2.54 -34.77
CA SER A 76 8.43 3.70 -35.66
C SER A 76 7.95 4.94 -34.88
N ASN A 77 6.80 5.49 -35.25
CA ASN A 77 6.18 6.64 -34.57
C ASN A 77 5.27 6.27 -33.41
N ASN A 78 5.16 4.99 -33.06
CA ASN A 78 4.23 4.49 -32.06
C ASN A 78 4.94 4.11 -30.76
N ILE A 79 4.21 4.18 -29.65
CA ILE A 79 4.61 3.62 -28.37
C ILE A 79 3.70 2.46 -28.02
N ILE A 80 4.30 1.35 -27.61
CA ILE A 80 3.59 0.17 -27.14
C ILE A 80 3.85 0.02 -25.65
N ALA A 81 2.80 0.08 -24.84
CA ALA A 81 2.86 -0.18 -23.41
C ALA A 81 3.06 -1.68 -23.16
N GLN A 82 4.21 -2.05 -22.59
CA GLN A 82 4.60 -3.44 -22.37
C GLN A 82 3.77 -4.12 -21.28
N LYS A 83 3.75 -5.45 -21.31
CA LYS A 83 3.04 -6.29 -20.33
C LYS A 83 3.67 -6.09 -18.94
N VAL A 84 2.84 -5.83 -17.94
CA VAL A 84 3.27 -5.64 -16.54
C VAL A 84 2.76 -6.72 -15.58
N ARG A 85 1.97 -7.66 -16.09
CA ARG A 85 1.52 -8.85 -15.36
C ARG A 85 2.57 -9.95 -15.50
N ASP A 86 2.72 -10.75 -14.46
CA ASP A 86 3.62 -11.90 -14.46
C ASP A 86 2.92 -13.17 -13.95
N LYS A 87 3.59 -14.32 -13.98
CA LYS A 87 3.08 -15.61 -13.46
C LYS A 87 2.89 -15.62 -11.94
N GLY A 88 3.47 -14.66 -11.22
CA GLY A 88 3.35 -14.54 -9.77
C GLY A 88 2.08 -13.83 -9.30
N CYS A 89 2.14 -13.30 -8.08
CA CYS A 89 1.03 -12.55 -7.48
C CYS A 89 0.76 -11.25 -8.26
N ASN A 90 -0.46 -11.11 -8.78
CA ASN A 90 -0.90 -9.90 -9.45
C ASN A 90 -1.92 -9.14 -8.60
N VAL A 91 -1.93 -7.81 -8.73
CA VAL A 91 -2.96 -6.93 -8.20
C VAL A 91 -3.82 -6.42 -9.35
N THR A 92 -5.11 -6.25 -9.09
CA THR A 92 -6.04 -5.71 -10.06
C THR A 92 -6.24 -4.22 -9.81
N LEU A 93 -5.95 -3.40 -10.81
CA LEU A 93 -6.37 -2.01 -10.86
C LEU A 93 -7.69 -1.92 -11.63
N VAL A 94 -8.71 -1.39 -10.97
CA VAL A 94 -10.05 -1.18 -11.56
C VAL A 94 -10.18 0.29 -11.94
N PHE A 95 -10.39 0.56 -13.23
CA PHE A 95 -10.57 1.89 -13.78
C PHE A 95 -12.02 2.11 -14.18
N GLU A 96 -12.59 3.24 -13.75
CA GLU A 96 -13.87 3.74 -14.24
C GLU A 96 -13.72 4.35 -15.63
N ASP A 97 -14.84 4.58 -16.30
CA ASP A 97 -14.85 5.23 -17.60
C ASP A 97 -14.76 6.76 -17.47
N ARG A 98 -13.58 7.22 -17.02
CA ARG A 98 -13.27 8.64 -16.89
C ARG A 98 -11.80 8.91 -17.16
N PHE A 99 -11.44 10.17 -17.28
CA PHE A 99 -10.04 10.56 -17.31
C PHE A 99 -9.38 10.32 -15.95
N TYR A 100 -8.16 9.76 -15.97
CA TYR A 100 -7.32 9.59 -14.79
C TYR A 100 -6.02 10.35 -15.00
N SER A 101 -5.67 11.17 -14.02
CA SER A 101 -4.36 11.83 -13.99
C SER A 101 -3.25 10.84 -13.62
N LEU A 102 -2.01 11.16 -14.02
CA LEU A 102 -0.82 10.40 -13.61
C LEU A 102 -0.76 10.23 -12.07
N LYS A 103 -1.12 11.27 -11.33
CA LYS A 103 -1.11 11.28 -9.86
C LYS A 103 -2.11 10.28 -9.27
N GLU A 104 -3.30 10.18 -9.85
CA GLU A 104 -4.29 9.20 -9.41
C GLU A 104 -3.83 7.77 -9.65
N VAL A 105 -3.23 7.49 -10.81
CA VAL A 105 -2.71 6.16 -11.12
C VAL A 105 -1.54 5.79 -10.20
N ILE A 106 -0.62 6.73 -9.93
CA ILE A 106 0.44 6.54 -8.93
C ILE A 106 -0.16 6.20 -7.56
N LYS A 107 -1.20 6.94 -7.14
CA LYS A 107 -1.90 6.68 -5.88
C LYS A 107 -2.51 5.27 -5.87
N MET A 108 -3.14 4.83 -6.95
CA MET A 108 -3.71 3.48 -7.07
C MET A 108 -2.64 2.38 -6.96
N ILE A 109 -1.48 2.58 -7.57
CA ILE A 109 -0.34 1.65 -7.47
C ILE A 109 0.17 1.58 -6.02
N GLN A 110 0.31 2.73 -5.36
CA GLN A 110 0.74 2.80 -3.95
C GLN A 110 -0.30 2.20 -2.98
N GLU A 111 -1.58 2.43 -3.22
CA GLU A 111 -2.67 1.79 -2.47
C GLU A 111 -2.64 0.27 -2.65
N SER A 112 -2.32 -0.21 -3.85
CA SER A 112 -2.27 -1.65 -4.16
C SER A 112 -1.16 -2.37 -3.39
N ILE A 113 0.05 -1.79 -3.31
CA ILE A 113 1.13 -2.42 -2.54
C ILE A 113 0.87 -2.37 -1.04
N LEU A 114 0.30 -1.27 -0.56
CA LEU A 114 -0.07 -1.13 0.84
C LEU A 114 -1.15 -2.15 1.23
N LEU A 115 -2.15 -2.33 0.37
CA LEU A 115 -3.22 -3.31 0.57
C LEU A 115 -2.66 -4.74 0.60
N ASN A 116 -1.74 -5.09 -0.30
CA ASN A 116 -1.07 -6.39 -0.26
C ASN A 116 -0.23 -6.58 1.01
N HIS A 117 0.41 -5.53 1.52
CA HIS A 117 1.12 -5.59 2.79
C HIS A 117 0.17 -5.89 3.96
N VAL A 118 -0.92 -5.12 4.07
CA VAL A 118 -1.95 -5.30 5.10
C VAL A 118 -2.54 -6.71 5.03
N ARG A 119 -2.79 -7.24 3.83
CA ARG A 119 -3.26 -8.62 3.63
C ARG A 119 -2.26 -9.65 4.15
N LYS A 120 -0.97 -9.53 3.80
CA LYS A 120 0.08 -10.44 4.28
C LYS A 120 0.21 -10.38 5.80
N GLN A 121 0.17 -9.19 6.39
CA GLN A 121 0.23 -9.00 7.84
C GLN A 121 -1.01 -9.61 8.53
N SER A 122 -2.21 -9.35 8.01
CA SER A 122 -3.47 -9.92 8.53
C SER A 122 -3.44 -11.46 8.50
N PHE A 123 -2.96 -12.06 7.41
CA PHE A 123 -2.81 -13.50 7.28
C PHE A 123 -1.85 -14.07 8.33
N LEU A 124 -0.73 -13.40 8.57
CA LEU A 124 0.26 -13.85 9.54
C LEU A 124 -0.26 -13.75 10.98
N VAL A 125 -0.91 -12.64 11.33
CA VAL A 125 -1.54 -12.45 12.64
C VAL A 125 -2.60 -13.53 12.89
N ASP A 126 -3.45 -13.82 11.90
CA ASP A 126 -4.45 -14.88 11.99
C ASP A 126 -3.82 -16.27 12.17
N ALA A 127 -2.76 -16.58 11.43
CA ALA A 127 -2.03 -17.84 11.56
C ALA A 127 -1.39 -18.02 12.95
N VAL A 128 -0.75 -16.97 13.47
CA VAL A 128 -0.17 -16.97 14.83
C VAL A 128 -1.27 -17.15 15.88
N LYS A 129 -2.39 -16.42 15.76
CA LYS A 129 -3.52 -16.54 16.68
C LYS A 129 -4.10 -17.95 16.68
N LYS A 130 -4.34 -18.54 15.51
CA LYS A 130 -4.84 -19.93 15.38
C LYS A 130 -3.86 -20.96 15.94
N ALA A 131 -2.56 -20.71 15.88
CA ALA A 131 -1.57 -21.63 16.43
C ALA A 131 -1.48 -21.59 17.96
N ARG A 132 -1.64 -20.39 18.56
CA ARG A 132 -1.49 -20.14 20.00
C ARG A 132 -2.79 -20.25 20.78
N GLU A 133 -3.86 -19.67 20.25
CA GLU A 133 -5.20 -19.58 20.84
C GLU A 133 -6.27 -20.17 19.89
N PRO A 134 -6.17 -21.46 19.53
CA PRO A 134 -7.12 -22.09 18.63
C PRO A 134 -8.50 -22.21 19.29
N LYS A 135 -9.58 -21.96 18.54
CA LYS A 135 -10.95 -22.29 19.00
C LYS A 135 -11.25 -23.77 18.88
N ASN A 136 -10.55 -24.48 17.98
CA ASN A 136 -10.72 -25.90 17.74
C ASN A 136 -9.42 -26.53 17.20
N SER A 137 -9.35 -27.87 17.22
CA SER A 137 -8.17 -28.62 16.77
C SER A 137 -7.80 -28.36 15.31
N ARG A 138 -8.79 -28.10 14.44
CA ARG A 138 -8.54 -27.83 13.00
C ARG A 138 -7.79 -26.51 12.80
N GLU A 139 -8.19 -25.45 13.51
CA GLU A 139 -7.49 -24.17 13.51
C GLU A 139 -6.05 -24.31 14.00
N ARG A 140 -5.83 -25.08 15.07
CA ARG A 140 -4.49 -25.34 15.61
C ARG A 140 -3.57 -25.98 14.58
N VAL A 141 -4.05 -27.04 13.91
CA VAL A 141 -3.27 -27.76 12.88
C VAL A 141 -2.96 -26.86 11.70
N TYR A 142 -3.95 -26.07 11.24
CA TYR A 142 -3.74 -25.11 10.16
C TYR A 142 -2.71 -24.04 10.51
N GLY A 143 -2.86 -23.39 11.67
CA GLY A 143 -1.96 -22.33 12.13
C GLY A 143 -0.52 -22.83 12.28
N ARG A 144 -0.34 -24.00 12.91
CA ARG A 144 0.99 -24.64 13.02
C ARG A 144 1.60 -24.93 11.67
N ARG A 145 0.87 -25.56 10.74
CA ARG A 145 1.38 -25.86 9.39
C ARG A 145 1.86 -24.61 8.65
N VAL A 146 1.19 -23.46 8.84
CA VAL A 146 1.62 -22.19 8.25
C VAL A 146 2.91 -21.70 8.91
N LEU A 147 3.00 -21.76 10.24
CA LEU A 147 4.20 -21.34 10.99
C LEU A 147 5.41 -22.26 10.78
N ASP A 148 5.20 -23.56 10.57
CA ASP A 148 6.27 -24.51 10.28
C ASP A 148 6.98 -24.17 8.95
N ARG A 149 6.26 -23.56 8.01
CA ARG A 149 6.81 -23.03 6.75
C ARG A 149 7.50 -21.68 6.92
N MET A 150 7.39 -21.05 8.09
CA MET A 150 7.93 -19.74 8.43
C MET A 150 8.64 -19.78 9.79
N PRO A 151 9.68 -20.63 9.97
CA PRO A 151 10.24 -20.97 11.28
C PRO A 151 10.85 -19.78 12.04
N HIS A 152 11.20 -18.70 11.34
CA HIS A 152 11.73 -17.48 11.95
C HIS A 152 10.66 -16.57 12.56
N ILE A 153 9.38 -16.82 12.29
CA ILE A 153 8.29 -15.99 12.80
C ILE A 153 7.84 -16.54 14.15
N LYS A 154 8.37 -15.95 15.21
CA LYS A 154 7.95 -16.23 16.58
C LYS A 154 6.68 -15.49 16.95
N GLU A 155 6.56 -14.22 16.52
CA GLU A 155 5.47 -13.31 16.88
C GLU A 155 4.99 -12.54 15.65
N ALA A 156 3.70 -12.17 15.66
CA ALA A 156 3.12 -11.31 14.64
C ALA A 156 2.75 -9.97 15.27
N PHE A 157 3.34 -8.89 14.76
CA PHE A 157 2.96 -7.54 15.15
C PHE A 157 1.66 -7.14 14.46
N GLU A 158 0.65 -6.75 15.24
CA GLU A 158 -0.64 -6.32 14.71
C GLU A 158 -0.63 -4.87 14.23
N GLY A 159 0.16 -4.01 14.86
CA GLY A 159 0.23 -2.58 14.54
C GLY A 159 0.98 -2.27 13.25
N LEU A 160 0.51 -1.28 12.49
CA LEU A 160 1.22 -0.74 11.32
C LEU A 160 1.43 0.77 11.47
N SER A 161 2.66 1.16 11.81
CA SER A 161 2.98 2.57 12.06
C SER A 161 3.00 3.41 10.78
N ASN A 162 2.75 4.72 10.91
CA ASN A 162 2.87 5.66 9.78
C ASN A 162 4.27 5.61 9.14
N LYS A 163 5.33 5.43 9.94
CA LYS A 163 6.71 5.28 9.45
C LYS A 163 6.84 4.04 8.57
N ARG A 164 6.22 2.92 8.97
CA ARG A 164 6.22 1.70 8.15
C ARG A 164 5.45 1.89 6.84
N ILE A 165 4.28 2.55 6.87
CA ILE A 165 3.50 2.86 5.66
C ILE A 165 4.29 3.76 4.70
N MET A 166 5.00 4.76 5.23
CA MET A 166 5.91 5.61 4.44
C MET A 166 6.97 4.78 3.73
N ASN A 167 7.61 3.84 4.43
CA ASN A 167 8.65 2.99 3.87
C ASN A 167 8.09 2.03 2.79
N ILE A 168 6.90 1.46 3.01
CA ILE A 168 6.25 0.56 2.04
C ILE A 168 5.90 1.30 0.75
N THR A 169 5.41 2.53 0.86
CA THR A 169 4.88 3.28 -0.28
C THR A 169 5.87 4.30 -0.85
N ASN A 170 7.05 4.41 -0.24
CA ASN A 170 8.08 5.42 -0.53
C ASN A 170 7.49 6.85 -0.57
N THR A 171 6.72 7.20 0.46
CA THR A 171 6.03 8.50 0.54
C THR A 171 6.32 9.27 1.82
N LYS A 172 6.02 10.58 1.78
CA LYS A 172 6.03 11.43 2.98
C LYS A 172 4.88 11.07 3.91
N ARG A 173 5.04 11.39 5.20
CA ARG A 173 4.08 11.10 6.28
C ARG A 173 2.64 11.47 5.95
N TYR A 174 2.42 12.65 5.39
CA TYR A 174 1.07 13.12 5.04
C TYR A 174 0.41 12.24 3.96
N THR A 175 1.16 11.90 2.91
CA THR A 175 0.68 11.02 1.84
C THR A 175 0.42 9.61 2.36
N ALA A 176 1.31 9.06 3.19
CA ALA A 176 1.12 7.77 3.83
C ALA A 176 -0.19 7.71 4.65
N LYS A 177 -0.46 8.74 5.47
CA LYS A 177 -1.73 8.88 6.21
C LYS A 177 -2.93 8.92 5.27
N LYS A 178 -2.84 9.67 4.16
CA LYS A 178 -3.91 9.74 3.16
C LYS A 178 -4.16 8.41 2.44
N LEU A 179 -3.11 7.65 2.13
CA LEU A 179 -3.22 6.35 1.47
C LEU A 179 -4.00 5.36 2.32
N ILE A 180 -3.62 5.21 3.60
CA ILE A 180 -4.31 4.27 4.48
C ILE A 180 -5.74 4.72 4.80
N LYS A 181 -5.97 6.02 5.03
CA LYS A 181 -7.33 6.57 5.21
C LYS A 181 -8.21 6.32 3.98
N SER A 182 -7.66 6.45 2.78
CA SER A 182 -8.35 6.17 1.52
C SER A 182 -8.72 4.68 1.39
N LEU A 183 -7.86 3.76 1.83
CA LEU A 183 -8.20 2.32 1.86
C LEU A 183 -9.29 2.01 2.88
N VAL A 184 -9.27 2.67 4.04
CA VAL A 184 -10.30 2.53 5.08
C VAL A 184 -11.64 3.09 4.60
N SER A 185 -11.65 4.30 4.03
CA SER A 185 -12.89 4.91 3.52
C SER A 185 -13.51 4.12 2.36
N LYS A 186 -12.69 3.41 1.58
CA LYS A 186 -13.15 2.49 0.51
C LYS A 186 -13.62 1.13 1.05
N GLY A 187 -13.58 0.89 2.36
CA GLY A 187 -13.96 -0.38 2.98
C GLY A 187 -12.99 -1.54 2.73
N LYS A 188 -11.83 -1.30 2.10
CA LYS A 188 -10.85 -2.35 1.77
C LYS A 188 -10.04 -2.81 2.98
N VAL A 189 -9.98 -1.97 4.00
CA VAL A 189 -9.23 -2.18 5.24
C VAL A 189 -10.08 -1.70 6.42
N LEU A 190 -10.19 -2.53 7.45
CA LEU A 190 -10.74 -2.12 8.75
C LEU A 190 -9.61 -1.59 9.62
N MET A 191 -9.86 -0.48 10.32
CA MET A 191 -8.88 0.14 11.22
C MET A 191 -9.33 -0.02 12.66
N ASN A 192 -8.46 -0.59 13.49
CA ASN A 192 -8.65 -0.69 14.94
C ASN A 192 -7.61 0.19 15.63
N HIS A 193 -8.09 1.07 16.50
CA HIS A 193 -7.21 1.85 17.38
C HIS A 193 -6.70 0.96 18.50
N ILE A 194 -5.39 0.96 18.72
CA ILE A 194 -4.77 0.28 19.85
C ILE A 194 -4.49 1.35 20.90
N ILE A 195 -5.26 1.31 21.99
CA ILE A 195 -5.14 2.20 23.14
C ILE A 195 -4.68 1.35 24.32
N VAL A 196 -3.60 1.76 24.96
CA VAL A 196 -3.02 1.11 26.13
C VAL A 196 -3.14 2.06 27.32
N ASP A 197 -3.63 1.55 28.44
CA ASP A 197 -3.71 2.34 29.67
C ASP A 197 -2.31 2.59 30.22
N THR A 198 -2.04 3.84 30.58
CA THR A 198 -0.72 4.22 31.13
C THR A 198 -0.71 4.29 32.65
N GLU A 199 -1.90 4.19 33.28
CA GLU A 199 -2.14 4.45 34.70
C GLU A 199 -1.78 5.88 35.17
N ILE A 200 -1.31 6.74 34.27
CA ILE A 200 -0.96 8.13 34.57
C ILE A 200 -2.25 8.94 34.73
N ARG A 201 -2.38 9.59 35.88
CA ARG A 201 -3.45 10.56 36.10
C ARG A 201 -3.10 11.92 35.50
N PRO A 202 -4.09 12.73 35.05
CA PRO A 202 -3.83 14.03 34.42
C PRO A 202 -2.98 14.96 35.29
N GLU A 203 -3.18 14.94 36.60
CA GLU A 203 -2.50 15.82 37.56
C GLU A 203 -0.99 15.50 37.67
N ARG A 204 -0.59 14.28 37.31
CA ARG A 204 0.81 13.80 37.38
C ARG A 204 1.46 13.68 36.00
N PHE A 205 0.82 14.19 34.95
CA PHE A 205 1.29 14.00 33.58
C PHE A 205 2.75 14.43 33.40
N SER A 206 3.12 15.60 33.89
CA SER A 206 4.48 16.16 33.72
C SER A 206 5.59 15.27 34.29
N THR A 207 5.36 14.61 35.43
CA THR A 207 6.35 13.73 36.07
C THR A 207 6.32 12.33 35.50
N ASP A 208 5.13 11.79 35.27
CA ASP A 208 4.94 10.37 35.00
C ASP A 208 5.04 10.06 33.49
N ALA A 209 4.74 11.03 32.62
CA ALA A 209 4.90 10.86 31.16
C ALA A 209 6.37 10.63 30.77
N ALA A 210 7.30 11.41 31.34
CA ALA A 210 8.73 11.25 31.07
C ALA A 210 9.26 9.88 31.53
N ARG A 211 8.72 9.35 32.64
CA ARG A 211 9.04 8.00 33.13
C ARG A 211 8.49 6.94 32.18
N PHE A 212 7.23 7.09 31.75
CA PHE A 212 6.60 6.18 30.79
C PHE A 212 7.35 6.13 29.47
N ASP A 213 7.73 7.28 28.93
CA ASP A 213 8.49 7.39 27.68
C ASP A 213 9.86 6.72 27.77
N ARG A 214 10.55 6.86 28.91
CA ARG A 214 11.84 6.20 29.17
C ARG A 214 11.71 4.68 29.24
N LEU A 215 10.67 4.17 29.89
CA LEU A 215 10.43 2.73 30.06
C LEU A 215 9.96 2.06 28.75
N ASN A 216 9.15 2.77 27.96
CA ASN A 216 8.49 2.20 26.79
C ASN A 216 9.11 2.65 25.45
N GLY A 217 10.14 3.50 25.48
CA GLY A 217 10.93 3.85 24.30
C GLY A 217 10.23 4.80 23.32
N ASN A 218 9.43 5.75 23.82
CA ASN A 218 8.64 6.70 23.01
C ASN A 218 7.71 6.01 21.98
N VAL A 219 7.01 4.95 22.40
CA VAL A 219 6.04 4.27 21.55
C VAL A 219 4.68 4.96 21.62
N GLY A 220 4.14 5.35 20.47
CA GLY A 220 2.78 5.89 20.37
C GLY A 220 2.64 7.38 20.65
N TYR A 221 1.43 7.80 21.00
CA TYR A 221 1.08 9.17 21.39
C TYR A 221 0.24 9.13 22.66
N LEU A 222 0.63 9.91 23.67
CA LEU A 222 -0.16 10.09 24.89
C LEU A 222 -1.36 10.99 24.61
N LEU A 223 -2.53 10.57 25.09
CA LEU A 223 -3.81 11.23 24.92
C LEU A 223 -4.55 11.24 26.26
N PHE A 224 -5.37 12.27 26.50
CA PHE A 224 -6.27 12.27 27.64
C PHE A 224 -7.58 11.54 27.27
N ASP A 225 -7.93 10.51 28.03
CA ASP A 225 -9.24 9.85 27.97
C ASP A 225 -10.16 10.42 29.04
N ALA A 226 -11.06 11.31 28.61
CA ALA A 226 -12.02 11.97 29.50
C ALA A 226 -13.00 10.99 30.18
N LYS A 227 -13.30 9.84 29.58
CA LYS A 227 -14.23 8.87 30.18
C LYS A 227 -13.61 8.14 31.35
N ARG A 228 -12.30 7.86 31.25
CA ARG A 228 -11.52 7.14 32.28
C ARG A 228 -10.80 8.09 33.24
N ASN A 229 -10.84 9.40 32.96
CA ASN A 229 -10.07 10.42 33.65
C ASN A 229 -8.59 10.05 33.82
N MET A 230 -7.96 9.60 32.74
CA MET A 230 -6.54 9.19 32.73
C MET A 230 -5.88 9.47 31.40
N ILE A 231 -4.55 9.44 31.42
CA ILE A 231 -3.73 9.48 30.21
C ILE A 231 -3.63 8.05 29.68
N VAL A 232 -3.83 7.91 28.37
CA VAL A 232 -3.72 6.65 27.64
C VAL A 232 -2.68 6.80 26.53
N CYS A 233 -2.07 5.70 26.10
CA CYS A 233 -1.13 5.68 25.00
C CYS A 233 -1.78 5.08 23.76
N GLN A 234 -1.92 5.87 22.71
CA GLN A 234 -2.31 5.37 21.39
C GLN A 234 -1.10 4.82 20.66
N LEU A 235 -1.05 3.50 20.48
CA LEU A 235 -0.03 2.81 19.69
C LEU A 235 -0.36 2.86 18.19
N ALA A 236 0.50 2.24 17.38
CA ALA A 236 0.24 2.08 15.95
C ALA A 236 -1.07 1.32 15.73
N ASN A 237 -2.00 1.90 14.96
CA ASN A 237 -3.27 1.25 14.65
C ASN A 237 -3.05 -0.14 14.02
N SER A 238 -3.95 -1.07 14.33
CA SER A 238 -4.06 -2.34 13.62
C SER A 238 -4.95 -2.16 12.40
N TYR A 239 -4.58 -2.81 11.30
CA TYR A 239 -5.31 -2.77 10.05
C TYR A 239 -5.59 -4.18 9.57
N LYS A 240 -6.88 -4.50 9.40
CA LYS A 240 -7.33 -5.81 8.93
C LYS A 240 -7.82 -5.72 7.49
N TYR A 241 -7.34 -6.63 6.65
CA TYR A 241 -7.81 -6.75 5.27
C TYR A 241 -9.29 -7.17 5.22
N ASN A 242 -10.08 -6.52 4.35
CA ASN A 242 -11.54 -6.64 4.33
C ASN A 242 -12.16 -6.69 2.92
N CYS A 243 -11.42 -7.14 1.90
CA CYS A 243 -11.97 -7.30 0.55
C CYS A 243 -11.46 -8.56 -0.14
N ASP A 244 -12.17 -9.03 -1.16
CA ASP A 244 -11.77 -10.21 -1.96
C ASP A 244 -11.04 -9.82 -3.27
N GLU A 245 -10.66 -8.55 -3.43
CA GLU A 245 -10.25 -7.99 -4.74
C GLU A 245 -8.85 -8.43 -5.22
N ILE A 246 -8.03 -9.03 -4.35
CA ILE A 246 -6.76 -9.65 -4.77
C ILE A 246 -7.03 -11.14 -5.03
N ARG A 247 -7.53 -11.44 -6.24
CA ARG A 247 -7.68 -12.82 -6.69
C ARG A 247 -6.31 -13.39 -7.04
N PHE A 248 -5.93 -14.46 -6.37
CA PHE A 248 -4.86 -15.35 -6.82
C PHE A 248 -5.39 -16.15 -8.01
N LYS A 249 -4.73 -16.03 -9.15
CA LYS A 249 -4.74 -17.06 -10.19
C LYS A 249 -3.31 -17.55 -10.31
#